data_AF-A0A2D6XHZ6-F1
#
_entry.id   AF-A0A2D6XHZ6-F1
#
_cell.length_a   1.000
_cell.length_b   1.000
_cell.length_c   1.000
_cell.angle_alpha   90.00
_cell.angle_beta   90.00
_cell.angle_gamma   90.00
#
_symmetry.space_group_name_H-M   'P 1'
#
loop_
_entity.id
_entity.type
_entity.pdbx_description
1 polymer ?
#
loop_
_entity_poly.entity_id
_entity_poly.type
_entity_poly.pdbx_seq_one_letter_code
_entity_poly.pdbx_strand_id
1 'polypeptide(L)'
;MAIINCKICGTKKYFRPSAIKRGGGKFCSRKCYSYSIRNIAAWNRGLKNWRTKEHSEKLNKAIIKRNKKYPTSSKQAKINGSKAKTPKGSNHYKHKPNKNNIKCPVVYISGRGNVKLSILTAEANIGERLKPNEIVHHLDGNVLNNDWRNLLIMTRAEHSSFHNKNPKL
;
A
#
# COMPACT_ATOMS: atom_id res chain seq x y z
N MET A 1 -30.56 1.34 29.29
CA MET A 1 -29.74 2.14 28.33
C MET A 1 -29.19 3.34 29.08
N ALA A 2 -27.98 3.81 28.81
CA ALA A 2 -27.46 5.02 29.45
C ALA A 2 -27.24 6.13 28.41
N ILE A 3 -27.58 7.36 28.78
CA ILE A 3 -27.41 8.54 27.93
C ILE A 3 -26.00 9.09 28.18
N ILE A 4 -25.21 9.21 27.11
CA ILE A 4 -23.88 9.82 27.16
C ILE A 4 -23.78 10.94 26.13
N ASN A 5 -23.14 12.04 26.53
CA ASN A 5 -22.82 13.15 25.63
C ASN A 5 -21.57 12.83 24.81
N CYS A 6 -21.64 13.07 23.50
CA CYS A 6 -20.47 12.95 22.64
C CYS A 6 -19.39 13.97 23.03
N LYS A 7 -18.14 13.51 23.20
CA LYS A 7 -17.00 14.38 23.54
C LYS A 7 -16.59 15.41 22.48
N ILE A 8 -17.15 15.33 21.26
CA ILE A 8 -16.81 16.23 20.15
C ILE A 8 -17.93 17.20 19.85
N CYS A 9 -19.16 16.71 19.67
CA CYS A 9 -20.30 17.55 19.27
C CYS A 9 -21.34 17.75 20.38
N GLY A 10 -21.15 17.20 21.57
CA GLY A 10 -22.07 17.36 22.72
C GLY A 10 -23.40 16.60 22.61
N THR A 11 -23.76 16.07 21.44
CA THR A 11 -25.05 15.38 21.23
C THR A 11 -25.24 14.20 22.18
N LYS A 12 -26.42 14.13 22.81
CA LYS A 12 -26.87 13.03 23.67
C LYS A 12 -27.18 11.80 22.81
N LYS A 13 -26.60 10.65 23.14
CA LYS A 13 -26.91 9.38 22.48
C LYS A 13 -27.07 8.25 23.49
N TYR A 14 -28.00 7.36 23.20
CA TYR A 14 -28.23 6.16 23.98
C TYR A 14 -27.19 5.10 23.64
N PHE A 15 -26.52 4.59 24.68
CA PHE A 15 -25.59 3.46 24.55
C PHE A 15 -26.02 2.30 25.45
N ARG A 16 -25.71 1.09 25.00
CA ARG A 16 -25.84 -0.12 25.81
C ARG A 16 -24.82 -0.08 26.96
N PRO A 17 -25.21 -0.37 28.21
CA PRO A 17 -24.29 -0.38 29.36
C PRO A 17 -23.04 -1.25 29.14
N SER A 18 -23.20 -2.40 28.47
CA SER A 18 -22.08 -3.29 28.13
C SER A 18 -21.07 -2.67 27.15
N ALA A 19 -21.50 -1.74 26.29
CA ALA A 19 -20.60 -1.00 25.40
C ALA A 19 -19.83 0.07 26.17
N ILE A 20 -20.47 0.71 27.15
CA ILE A 20 -19.85 1.69 28.05
C ILE A 20 -18.79 1.01 28.93
N LYS A 21 -19.12 -0.15 29.51
CA LYS A 21 -18.19 -0.95 30.34
C LYS A 21 -16.91 -1.35 29.59
N ARG A 22 -17.00 -1.57 28.27
CA ARG A 22 -15.86 -1.85 27.38
C ARG A 22 -15.13 -0.59 26.87
N GLY A 23 -15.45 0.59 27.42
CA GLY A 23 -14.82 1.87 27.05
C GLY A 23 -15.39 2.52 25.78
N GLY A 24 -16.49 2.00 25.24
CA GLY A 24 -17.28 2.60 24.18
C GLY A 24 -18.16 3.76 24.66
N GLY A 25 -19.02 4.30 23.78
CA GLY A 25 -19.98 5.35 24.16
C GLY A 25 -19.43 6.77 24.26
N LYS A 26 -18.17 7.01 23.85
CA LYS A 26 -17.51 8.34 23.92
C LYS A 26 -17.92 9.29 22.79
N PHE A 27 -18.37 8.75 21.66
CA PHE A 27 -18.68 9.52 20.44
C PHE A 27 -19.99 9.07 19.82
N CYS A 28 -20.79 10.00 19.31
CA CYS A 28 -22.10 9.70 18.73
C CYS A 28 -22.03 9.02 17.34
N SER A 29 -20.91 9.17 16.62
CA SER A 29 -20.75 8.69 15.24
C SER A 29 -19.29 8.33 14.92
N ARG A 30 -19.10 7.55 13.85
CA ARG A 30 -17.76 7.24 13.31
C ARG A 30 -17.00 8.50 12.89
N LYS A 31 -17.72 9.52 12.41
CA LYS A 31 -17.20 10.84 12.06
C LYS A 31 -16.62 11.56 13.28
N CYS A 32 -17.38 11.65 14.38
CA CYS A 32 -16.88 12.22 15.64
C CYS A 32 -15.70 11.44 16.22
N TYR A 33 -15.72 10.11 16.15
CA TYR A 33 -14.56 9.30 16.53
C TYR A 33 -13.34 9.62 15.63
N SER A 34 -13.54 9.76 14.33
CA SER A 34 -12.45 10.14 13.40
C SER A 34 -11.87 11.52 13.69
N TYR A 35 -12.70 12.50 14.05
CA TYR A 35 -12.23 13.83 14.47
C TYR A 35 -11.43 13.76 15.77
N SER A 36 -11.86 12.92 16.72
CA SER A 36 -11.11 12.71 17.94
C SER A 36 -9.72 12.15 17.68
N ILE A 37 -9.57 11.22 16.71
CA ILE A 37 -8.27 10.66 16.34
C ILE A 37 -7.41 11.67 15.58
N ARG A 38 -8.00 12.46 14.68
CA ARG A 38 -7.29 13.48 13.90
C ARG A 38 -6.65 14.56 14.78
N ASN A 39 -7.23 14.83 15.94
CA ASN A 39 -6.70 15.77 16.93
C ASN A 39 -5.87 15.08 18.04
N ILE A 40 -5.68 13.76 18.00
CA ILE A 40 -4.62 13.12 18.79
C ILE A 40 -3.33 13.47 18.08
N ALA A 41 -2.65 14.49 18.60
CA ALA A 41 -1.30 14.82 18.20
C ALA A 41 -0.49 13.51 18.20
N ALA A 42 0.30 13.26 17.14
CA ALA A 42 1.23 12.13 17.09
C ALA A 42 1.97 12.02 18.44
N TRP A 43 2.47 10.84 18.85
CA TRP A 43 3.21 10.71 20.13
C TRP A 43 4.27 11.82 20.35
N ASN A 44 4.79 12.40 19.26
CA ASN A 44 5.73 13.54 19.23
C ASN A 44 5.11 14.94 19.10
N ARG A 45 3.80 15.11 19.30
CA ARG A 45 3.02 16.36 19.29
C ARG A 45 3.39 17.39 18.21
N GLY A 46 3.80 16.97 17.02
CA GLY A 46 4.20 17.91 15.96
C GLY A 46 5.44 18.74 16.28
N LEU A 47 6.33 18.29 17.18
CA LEU A 47 7.61 18.94 17.47
C LEU A 47 8.48 19.03 16.19
N LYS A 48 8.42 20.17 15.49
CA LYS A 48 9.51 20.59 14.61
C LYS A 48 10.78 20.69 15.46
N ASN A 49 11.89 20.16 14.97
CA ASN A 49 13.21 20.15 15.63
C ASN A 49 13.39 19.21 16.84
N TRP A 50 12.52 18.19 17.03
CA TRP A 50 12.70 17.20 18.12
C TRP A 50 14.06 16.47 18.05
N ARG A 51 14.63 16.36 16.85
CA ARG A 51 15.94 15.77 16.62
C ARG A 51 16.98 16.88 16.47
N THR A 52 17.50 17.36 17.59
CA THR A 52 18.63 18.30 17.57
C THR A 52 19.87 17.62 16.97
N LYS A 53 20.83 18.43 16.49
CA LYS A 53 22.12 17.92 15.97
C LYS A 53 22.84 17.09 17.04
N GLU A 54 22.86 17.60 18.27
CA GLU A 54 23.45 16.92 19.43
C GLU A 54 22.76 15.58 19.75
N HIS A 55 21.42 15.52 19.69
CA HIS A 55 20.68 14.28 19.89
C HIS A 55 20.99 13.26 18.77
N SER A 56 21.10 13.72 17.53
CA SER A 56 21.50 12.88 16.40
C SER A 56 22.92 12.32 16.57
N GLU A 57 23.85 13.13 17.05
CA GLU A 57 25.23 12.73 17.34
C GLU A 57 25.29 11.71 18.49
N LYS A 58 24.53 11.92 19.57
CA LYS A 58 24.42 10.95 20.67
C LYS A 58 23.87 9.60 20.19
N LEU A 59 22.83 9.62 19.35
CA LEU A 59 22.29 8.40 18.73
C LEU A 59 23.32 7.72 17.82
N ASN A 60 24.03 8.47 16.99
CA ASN A 60 25.05 7.93 16.09
C ASN A 60 26.20 7.31 16.89
N LYS A 61 26.68 7.96 17.96
CA LYS A 61 27.69 7.39 18.87
C LYS A 61 27.22 6.09 19.52
N ALA A 62 25.95 6.03 19.96
CA ALA A 62 25.36 4.81 20.52
C ALA A 62 25.27 3.68 19.49
N ILE A 63 24.88 3.99 18.24
CA ILE A 63 24.81 3.02 17.13
C ILE A 63 26.19 2.48 16.79
N ILE A 64 27.20 3.35 16.67
CA ILE A 64 28.60 2.96 16.40
C ILE A 64 29.11 2.04 17.52
N LYS A 65 28.92 2.42 18.79
CA LYS A 65 29.31 1.60 19.95
C LYS A 65 28.63 0.24 19.93
N ARG A 66 27.32 0.19 19.64
CA ARG A 66 26.55 -1.06 19.50
C ARG A 66 27.06 -1.92 18.36
N ASN A 67 27.29 -1.34 17.18
CA ASN A 67 27.78 -2.08 16.00
C ASN A 67 29.21 -2.57 16.19
N LYS A 68 30.06 -1.85 16.94
CA LYS A 68 31.39 -2.31 17.35
C LYS A 68 31.30 -3.54 18.27
N LYS A 69 30.38 -3.52 19.24
CA LYS A 69 30.17 -4.64 20.19
C LYS A 69 29.46 -5.84 19.55
N TYR A 70 28.52 -5.58 18.64
CA TYR A 70 27.73 -6.58 17.92
C TYR A 70 27.75 -6.27 16.42
N PRO A 71 28.79 -6.68 15.69
CA PRO A 71 28.90 -6.41 14.26
C PRO A 71 27.72 -7.03 13.52
N THR A 72 27.06 -6.25 12.67
CA THR A 72 25.95 -6.72 11.82
C THR A 72 26.40 -7.79 10.81
N SER A 73 27.70 -7.82 10.47
CA SER A 73 28.32 -8.84 9.63
C SER A 73 28.74 -10.11 10.38
N SER A 74 28.70 -10.10 11.73
CA SER A 74 29.13 -11.25 12.52
C SER A 74 28.27 -12.49 12.24
N LYS A 75 28.90 -13.66 12.31
CA LYS A 75 28.21 -14.97 12.19
C LYS A 75 27.03 -15.05 13.17
N GLN A 76 27.19 -14.49 14.38
CA GLN A 76 26.15 -14.43 15.40
C GLN A 76 24.97 -13.51 15.03
N ALA A 77 25.21 -12.34 14.42
CA ALA A 77 24.14 -11.47 13.95
C ALA A 77 23.31 -12.14 12.84
N LYS A 78 23.95 -12.90 11.93
CA LYS A 78 23.28 -13.71 10.91
C LYS A 78 22.43 -14.82 11.53
N ILE A 79 22.95 -15.51 12.55
CA ILE A 79 22.23 -16.55 13.31
C ILE A 79 21.04 -15.94 14.10
N ASN A 80 21.22 -14.77 14.70
CA ASN A 80 20.15 -14.11 15.46
C ASN A 80 19.07 -13.57 14.52
N GLY A 81 19.45 -13.03 13.35
CA GLY A 81 18.51 -12.62 12.30
C GLY A 81 17.72 -13.78 11.70
N SER A 82 18.34 -14.96 11.52
CA SER A 82 17.63 -16.16 11.05
C SER A 82 16.71 -16.76 12.12
N LYS A 83 17.03 -16.59 13.42
CA LYS A 83 16.19 -17.02 14.54
C LYS A 83 15.08 -16.03 14.91
N ALA A 84 15.14 -14.79 14.42
CA ALA A 84 14.12 -13.77 14.68
C ALA A 84 12.80 -14.19 14.02
N LYS A 85 11.90 -14.79 14.79
CA LYS A 85 10.53 -15.08 14.36
C LYS A 85 9.82 -13.74 14.17
N THR A 86 9.43 -13.41 12.94
CA THR A 86 8.45 -12.35 12.71
C THR A 86 7.19 -12.67 13.52
N PRO A 87 6.54 -11.68 14.15
CA PRO A 87 5.33 -11.93 14.94
C PRO A 87 4.31 -12.69 14.08
N LYS A 88 3.96 -13.91 14.48
CA LYS A 88 2.89 -14.70 13.86
C LYS A 88 1.59 -13.94 14.10
N GLY A 89 1.19 -13.09 13.15
CA GLY A 89 0.00 -12.25 13.29
C GLY A 89 0.04 -10.94 12.51
N SER A 90 1.22 -10.49 12.05
CA SER A 90 1.22 -9.46 11.02
C SER A 90 0.92 -10.14 9.67
N ASN A 91 -0.36 -10.16 9.30
CA ASN A 91 -0.77 -10.26 7.90
C ASN A 91 -0.27 -9.01 7.15
N HIS A 92 1.04 -8.80 7.10
CA HIS A 92 1.61 -8.12 5.96
C HIS A 92 1.32 -9.06 4.80
N TYR A 93 0.48 -8.62 3.86
CA TYR A 93 0.34 -9.26 2.57
C TYR A 93 1.74 -9.55 2.07
N LYS A 94 2.17 -10.82 2.16
CA LYS A 94 3.37 -11.27 1.49
C LYS A 94 3.00 -11.16 0.02
N HIS A 95 3.33 -10.03 -0.61
CA HIS A 95 3.51 -10.01 -2.04
C HIS A 95 4.57 -11.09 -2.30
N LYS A 96 4.12 -12.29 -2.65
CA LYS A 96 5.00 -13.26 -3.30
C LYS A 96 5.44 -12.53 -4.55
N PRO A 97 6.75 -12.22 -4.74
CA PRO A 97 7.19 -11.71 -6.02
C PRO A 97 6.72 -12.72 -7.05
N ASN A 98 5.90 -12.28 -8.00
CA ASN A 98 5.44 -13.15 -9.05
C ASN A 98 6.72 -13.64 -9.75
N LYS A 99 6.98 -14.96 -9.74
CA LYS A 99 8.27 -15.54 -10.18
C LYS A 99 8.59 -15.20 -11.64
N ASN A 100 7.61 -14.76 -12.39
CA ASN A 100 7.75 -14.28 -13.75
C ASN A 100 7.56 -12.76 -13.74
N ASN A 101 8.58 -12.01 -13.32
CA ASN A 101 8.64 -10.55 -13.47
C ASN A 101 8.94 -10.18 -14.94
N ILE A 102 8.39 -10.95 -15.87
CA ILE A 102 8.49 -10.76 -17.31
C ILE A 102 7.67 -9.50 -17.59
N LYS A 103 8.34 -8.45 -18.06
CA LYS A 103 7.68 -7.19 -18.41
C LYS A 103 7.37 -7.21 -19.90
N CYS A 104 6.18 -6.71 -20.27
CA CYS A 104 5.87 -6.45 -21.68
C CYS A 104 7.01 -5.63 -22.32
N PRO A 105 7.44 -5.94 -23.55
CA PRO A 105 8.39 -5.12 -24.29
C PRO A 105 7.90 -3.68 -24.44
N VAL A 106 8.84 -2.73 -24.44
CA VAL A 106 8.58 -1.29 -24.53
C VAL A 106 9.44 -0.72 -25.64
N VAL A 107 8.87 0.17 -26.44
CA VAL A 107 9.52 0.88 -27.55
C VAL A 107 9.45 2.37 -27.29
N TYR A 108 10.56 3.09 -27.53
CA TYR A 108 10.60 4.54 -27.43
C TYR A 108 10.13 5.17 -28.75
N ILE A 109 9.19 6.11 -28.67
CA ILE A 109 8.69 6.89 -29.81
C ILE A 109 8.94 8.37 -29.53
N SER A 110 9.61 9.06 -30.46
CA SER A 110 9.83 10.51 -30.37
C SER A 110 8.50 11.26 -30.20
N GLY A 111 8.44 12.20 -29.25
CA GLY A 111 7.23 12.96 -28.92
C GLY A 111 6.18 12.24 -28.06
N ARG A 112 6.30 10.92 -27.85
CA ARG A 112 5.38 10.14 -26.99
C ARG A 112 6.07 9.44 -25.82
N GLY A 113 7.37 9.21 -25.93
CA GLY A 113 8.17 8.51 -24.94
C GLY A 113 8.05 6.98 -25.05
N ASN A 114 8.18 6.30 -23.92
CA ASN A 114 8.17 4.84 -23.83
C ASN A 114 6.74 4.28 -23.89
N VAL A 115 6.44 3.48 -24.91
CA VAL A 115 5.13 2.87 -25.14
C VAL A 115 5.26 1.34 -25.18
N LYS A 116 4.31 0.62 -24.56
CA LYS A 116 4.29 -0.85 -24.60
C LYS A 116 4.04 -1.34 -26.02
N LEU A 117 4.73 -2.41 -26.43
CA LEU A 117 4.55 -3.02 -27.75
C LEU A 117 3.11 -3.42 -28.02
N SER A 118 2.42 -4.03 -27.04
CA SER A 118 1.00 -4.39 -27.13
C SER A 118 0.06 -3.20 -27.41
N ILE A 119 0.39 -2.00 -26.91
CA ILE A 119 -0.39 -0.79 -27.23
C ILE A 119 -0.17 -0.42 -28.71
N LEU A 120 1.06 -0.49 -29.19
CA LEU A 120 1.37 -0.17 -30.59
C LEU A 120 0.73 -1.18 -31.55
N THR A 121 0.78 -2.48 -31.24
CA THR A 121 0.10 -3.50 -32.04
C THR A 121 -1.40 -3.26 -32.08
N ALA A 122 -2.02 -2.96 -30.92
CA ALA A 122 -3.45 -2.68 -30.85
C ALA A 122 -3.85 -1.44 -31.65
N GLU A 123 -3.09 -0.34 -31.51
CA GLU A 123 -3.31 0.91 -32.27
C GLU A 123 -3.13 0.71 -33.77
N ALA A 124 -2.10 -0.04 -34.19
CA ALA A 124 -1.87 -0.36 -35.59
C ALA A 124 -3.02 -1.18 -36.19
N ASN A 125 -3.63 -2.07 -35.40
CA ASN A 125 -4.75 -2.90 -35.85
C ASN A 125 -6.07 -2.13 -35.95
N ILE A 126 -6.35 -1.19 -35.03
CA ILE A 126 -7.57 -0.37 -35.07
C ILE A 126 -7.45 0.85 -35.99
N GLY A 127 -6.22 1.23 -36.37
CA GLY A 127 -5.93 2.38 -37.24
C GLY A 127 -5.95 3.75 -36.55
N GLU A 128 -6.17 3.80 -35.23
CA GLU A 128 -6.23 5.02 -34.43
C GLU A 128 -5.54 4.85 -33.07
N ARG A 129 -5.38 5.96 -32.33
CA ARG A 129 -4.81 5.93 -30.98
C ARG A 129 -5.85 5.50 -29.96
N LEU A 130 -5.41 4.72 -28.97
CA LEU A 130 -6.25 4.35 -27.84
C LEU A 130 -6.66 5.61 -27.05
N LYS A 131 -7.92 5.65 -26.62
CA LYS A 131 -8.43 6.71 -25.76
C LYS A 131 -7.77 6.63 -24.38
N PRO A 132 -7.73 7.74 -23.61
CA PRO A 132 -7.10 7.76 -22.28
C PRO A 132 -7.63 6.72 -21.28
N ASN A 133 -8.88 6.24 -21.46
CA ASN A 133 -9.51 5.26 -20.58
C ASN A 133 -9.43 3.81 -21.10
N GLU A 134 -8.90 3.60 -22.30
CA GLU A 134 -8.73 2.29 -22.93
C GLU A 134 -7.37 1.69 -22.57
N ILE A 135 -7.36 0.39 -22.31
CA ILE A 135 -6.16 -0.38 -22.00
C ILE A 135 -6.17 -1.71 -22.76
N VAL A 136 -4.98 -2.24 -23.00
CA VAL A 136 -4.79 -3.53 -23.66
C VAL A 136 -4.64 -4.63 -22.61
N HIS A 137 -5.46 -5.67 -22.74
CA HIS A 137 -5.40 -6.91 -21.98
C HIS A 137 -4.87 -8.04 -22.86
N HIS A 138 -4.08 -8.96 -22.29
CA HIS A 138 -3.59 -10.15 -23.00
C HIS A 138 -4.50 -11.32 -22.62
N LEU A 139 -5.21 -11.91 -23.60
CA LEU A 139 -6.21 -12.94 -23.36
C LEU A 139 -5.62 -14.24 -22.78
N ASP A 140 -4.40 -14.58 -23.18
CA ASP A 140 -3.66 -15.76 -22.71
C ASP A 140 -2.89 -15.55 -21.39
N GLY A 141 -2.91 -14.32 -20.83
CA GLY A 141 -2.11 -13.95 -19.66
C GLY A 141 -0.60 -13.87 -19.93
N ASN A 142 -0.13 -14.09 -21.16
CA ASN A 142 1.26 -14.01 -21.55
C ASN A 142 1.60 -12.61 -22.08
N VAL A 143 2.24 -11.82 -21.23
CA VAL A 143 2.71 -10.45 -21.50
C VAL A 143 3.71 -10.30 -22.66
N LEU A 144 4.26 -11.41 -23.18
CA LEU A 144 5.15 -11.41 -24.34
C LEU A 144 4.42 -11.70 -25.66
N ASN A 145 3.21 -12.25 -25.62
CA ASN A 145 2.41 -12.55 -26.80
C ASN A 145 1.66 -11.30 -27.27
N ASN A 146 2.30 -10.54 -28.16
CA ASN A 146 1.78 -9.28 -28.68
C ASN A 146 1.06 -9.44 -30.04
N ASP A 147 0.60 -10.65 -30.40
CA ASP A 147 -0.29 -10.85 -31.56
C ASP A 147 -1.59 -10.10 -31.33
N TRP A 148 -2.04 -9.29 -32.29
CA TRP A 148 -3.25 -8.48 -32.17
C TRP A 148 -4.51 -9.32 -31.86
N ARG A 149 -4.54 -10.60 -32.26
CA ARG A 149 -5.62 -11.54 -31.96
C ARG A 149 -5.66 -11.97 -30.48
N ASN A 150 -4.53 -11.86 -29.78
CA ASN A 150 -4.40 -12.12 -28.34
C ASN A 150 -4.64 -10.87 -27.49
N LEU A 151 -4.80 -9.70 -28.13
CA LEU A 151 -4.95 -8.42 -27.44
C LEU A 151 -6.42 -7.99 -27.47
N LEU A 152 -6.94 -7.68 -26.28
CA LEU A 152 -8.28 -7.14 -26.13
C LEU A 152 -8.22 -5.71 -25.59
N ILE A 153 -8.79 -4.78 -26.32
CA ILE A 153 -8.94 -3.38 -25.89
C ILE A 153 -10.20 -3.29 -25.04
N MET A 154 -10.07 -2.73 -23.85
CA MET A 154 -11.19 -2.54 -22.92
C MET A 154 -10.95 -1.31 -22.05
N THR A 155 -12.01 -0.80 -21.44
CA THR A 155 -11.88 0.25 -20.43
C THR A 155 -11.26 -0.30 -19.15
N ARG A 156 -10.70 0.60 -18.34
CA ARG A 156 -10.16 0.23 -17.02
C ARG A 156 -11.20 -0.43 -16.10
N ALA A 157 -12.47 -0.02 -16.21
CA ALA A 157 -13.57 -0.61 -15.44
C ALA A 157 -13.88 -2.04 -15.89
N GLU A 158 -13.96 -2.26 -17.22
CA GLU A 158 -14.16 -3.58 -17.80
C GLU A 158 -13.02 -4.53 -17.46
N HIS A 159 -11.77 -4.07 -17.53
CA HIS A 159 -10.62 -4.86 -17.11
C HIS A 159 -10.71 -5.29 -15.66
N SER A 160 -11.04 -4.37 -14.76
CA SER A 160 -11.25 -4.75 -13.35
C SER A 160 -12.39 -5.75 -13.20
N SER A 161 -13.49 -5.59 -13.94
CA SER A 161 -14.60 -6.54 -13.92
C SER A 161 -14.21 -7.89 -14.51
N PHE A 162 -13.34 -7.93 -15.52
CA PHE A 162 -12.86 -9.15 -16.16
C PHE A 162 -12.05 -9.98 -15.17
N HIS A 163 -11.10 -9.37 -14.47
CA HIS A 163 -10.32 -10.01 -13.40
C HIS A 163 -11.19 -10.47 -12.23
N ASN A 164 -12.25 -9.73 -11.90
CA ASN A 164 -13.19 -10.14 -10.86
C ASN A 164 -13.98 -11.41 -11.25
N LYS A 165 -14.30 -11.57 -12.54
CA LYS A 165 -14.97 -12.78 -13.06
C LYS A 165 -13.99 -13.93 -13.29
N ASN A 166 -12.76 -13.62 -13.72
CA ASN A 166 -11.72 -14.57 -14.09
C ASN A 166 -10.42 -14.29 -13.31
N PRO A 167 -10.32 -14.64 -12.02
CA PRO A 167 -9.20 -14.24 -11.15
C PRO A 167 -7.84 -14.88 -11.47
N LYS A 168 -7.75 -15.70 -12.52
CA LYS A 168 -6.55 -16.42 -12.94
C LYS A 168 -5.93 -15.90 -14.26
N LEU A 169 -6.54 -14.92 -14.92
CA LEU A 169 -6.09 -14.35 -16.20
C LEU A 169 -5.88 -12.84 -16.06
#